data_AF-A0A257VNV9-F1
#
_entry.id   AF-A0A257VNV9-F1
#
_cell.length_a   1.000
_cell.length_b   1.000
_cell.length_c   1.000
_cell.angle_alpha   90.00
_cell.angle_beta   90.00
_cell.angle_gamma   90.00
#
_symmetry.space_group_name_H-M   'P 1'
#
loop_
_entity.id
_entity.type
_entity.pdbx_description
1 polymer ?
#
loop_
_entity_poly.entity_id
_entity_poly.type
_entity_poly.pdbx_seq_one_letter_code
_entity_poly.pdbx_strand_id
1 'polypeptide(L)'
;MFAYDDEYLYVAAVVKRTSPAADVQQDVGDREYDADLTGHDRIGLAFDVDRDYSTWYELEVDHRGQTADRCWEDRSWNPKWYVARDAHADRWQMELAIPWAELTPAAPHVREVWGVSVVRTLPYAGYHGWTDPAVWPPSWESFGLLRFQ
;
A
#
# COMPACT_ATOMS: atom_id res chain seq x y z
N MET A 1 5.69 4.35 -7.68
CA MET A 1 6.47 5.59 -7.53
C MET A 1 6.30 6.09 -6.12
N PHE A 2 7.37 6.59 -5.51
CA PHE A 2 7.34 7.28 -4.21
C PHE A 2 7.75 8.73 -4.42
N ALA A 3 7.08 9.64 -3.72
CA ALA A 3 7.42 11.05 -3.63
C ALA A 3 7.00 11.57 -2.26
N TYR A 4 7.45 12.75 -1.86
CA TYR A 4 7.05 13.32 -0.59
C TYR A 4 7.21 14.84 -0.57
N ASP A 5 6.52 15.48 0.36
CA ASP A 5 6.71 16.88 0.72
C ASP A 5 6.71 17.05 2.26
N ASP A 6 6.54 18.27 2.75
CA ASP A 6 6.58 18.57 4.18
C ASP A 6 5.37 18.02 4.96
N GLU A 7 4.30 17.59 4.27
CA GLU A 7 3.05 17.14 4.89
C GLU A 7 2.73 15.65 4.63
N TYR A 8 3.09 15.13 3.46
CA TYR A 8 2.66 13.80 3.01
C TYR A 8 3.80 12.96 2.42
N LEU A 9 3.69 11.65 2.65
CA LEU A 9 4.24 10.62 1.79
C LEU A 9 3.25 10.31 0.65
N TYR A 10 3.72 10.35 -0.58
CA TYR A 10 2.95 10.02 -1.77
C TYR A 10 3.37 8.68 -2.37
N VAL A 11 2.39 7.84 -2.71
CA VAL A 11 2.62 6.57 -3.40
C VAL A 11 1.69 6.46 -4.60
N ALA A 12 2.23 6.13 -5.76
CA ALA A 12 1.44 5.88 -6.97
C ALA A 12 1.80 4.54 -7.61
N ALA A 13 0.80 3.79 -8.05
CA ALA A 13 0.98 2.53 -8.75
C ALA A 13 0.04 2.41 -9.96
N VAL A 14 0.58 1.88 -11.06
CA VAL A 14 -0.18 1.51 -12.26
C VAL A 14 0.00 0.03 -12.47
N VAL A 15 -1.12 -0.69 -12.49
CA VAL A 15 -1.15 -2.14 -12.41
C VAL A 15 -1.91 -2.71 -13.60
N LYS A 16 -1.24 -3.56 -14.40
CA LYS A 16 -1.89 -4.26 -15.51
C LYS A 16 -2.85 -5.32 -14.97
N ARG A 17 -4.07 -5.37 -15.52
CA ARG A 17 -5.03 -6.43 -15.23
C ARG A 17 -4.53 -7.74 -15.85
N THR A 18 -4.68 -8.84 -15.12
CA THR A 18 -4.36 -10.19 -15.60
C THR A 18 -5.44 -10.75 -16.53
N SER A 19 -6.68 -10.26 -16.40
CA SER A 19 -7.78 -10.50 -17.32
C SER A 19 -8.54 -9.19 -17.62
N PRO A 20 -9.01 -8.98 -18.86
CA PRO A 20 -9.91 -7.86 -19.15
C PRO A 20 -11.15 -7.98 -18.27
N ALA A 21 -11.43 -6.94 -17.47
CA ALA A 21 -12.63 -6.93 -16.63
C ALA A 21 -13.86 -6.73 -17.52
N ALA A 22 -14.90 -7.54 -17.31
CA ALA A 22 -16.19 -7.39 -17.99
C ALA A 22 -16.90 -6.08 -17.60
N ASP A 23 -16.59 -5.54 -16.41
CA ASP A 23 -17.09 -4.25 -15.92
C ASP A 23 -15.93 -3.37 -15.45
N VAL A 24 -15.60 -2.37 -16.26
CA VAL A 24 -14.58 -1.34 -15.93
C VAL A 24 -15.12 -0.35 -14.89
N GLN A 25 -16.44 -0.31 -14.71
CA GLN A 25 -17.15 0.51 -13.74
C GLN A 25 -17.87 -0.39 -12.72
N GLN A 26 -17.15 -1.17 -11.92
CA GLN A 26 -17.77 -1.59 -10.66
C GLN A 26 -17.91 -0.35 -9.79
N ASP A 27 -19.17 -0.07 -9.43
CA ASP A 27 -19.59 1.06 -8.59
C ASP A 27 -18.61 1.28 -7.45
N VAL A 28 -18.17 2.54 -7.35
CA VAL A 28 -17.47 3.04 -6.17
C VAL A 28 -18.52 3.06 -5.06
N GLY A 29 -18.71 1.93 -4.39
CA GLY A 29 -19.39 1.93 -3.09
C GLY A 29 -18.63 2.85 -2.14
N ASP A 30 -19.32 3.40 -1.14
CA ASP A 30 -18.66 4.10 -0.06
C ASP A 30 -17.52 3.22 0.49
N ARG A 31 -16.37 3.83 0.80
CA ARG A 31 -15.27 3.09 1.41
C ARG A 31 -15.69 2.65 2.79
N GLU A 32 -15.60 1.36 3.04
CA GLU A 32 -15.73 0.82 4.38
C GLU A 32 -14.35 0.81 5.04
N TYR A 33 -14.32 1.16 6.32
CA TYR A 33 -13.10 1.01 7.12
C TYR A 33 -12.79 -0.50 7.26
N ASP A 34 -11.54 -0.88 7.04
CA ASP A 34 -11.07 -2.28 7.07
C ASP A 34 -11.95 -3.24 6.25
N ALA A 35 -12.18 -2.87 4.99
CA ALA A 35 -12.95 -3.68 4.06
C ALA A 35 -12.34 -5.07 3.88
N ASP A 36 -13.17 -6.10 3.65
CA ASP A 36 -12.67 -7.42 3.27
C ASP A 36 -12.12 -7.38 1.83
N LEU A 37 -10.80 -7.45 1.72
CA LEU A 37 -10.06 -7.48 0.46
C LEU A 37 -9.80 -8.91 -0.06
N THR A 38 -10.34 -9.92 0.62
CA THR A 38 -10.17 -11.33 0.23
C THR A 38 -10.72 -11.57 -1.17
N GLY A 39 -9.94 -12.22 -2.03
CA GLY A 39 -10.36 -12.51 -3.40
C GLY A 39 -10.24 -11.33 -4.38
N HIS A 40 -9.69 -10.19 -3.94
CA HIS A 40 -9.47 -9.02 -4.77
C HIS A 40 -7.98 -8.78 -5.07
N ASP A 41 -7.70 -8.39 -6.32
CA ASP A 41 -6.39 -7.89 -6.75
C ASP A 41 -6.07 -6.60 -6.00
N ARG A 42 -4.93 -6.58 -5.28
CA ARG A 42 -4.59 -5.49 -4.38
C ARG A 42 -3.09 -5.26 -4.25
N ILE A 43 -2.73 -4.05 -3.87
CA ILE A 43 -1.37 -3.66 -3.51
C ILE A 43 -1.33 -3.47 -2.00
N GLY A 44 -0.42 -4.18 -1.34
CA GLY A 44 -0.02 -3.96 0.04
C GLY A 44 1.30 -3.19 0.11
N LEU A 45 1.32 -2.21 1.00
CA LEU A 45 2.48 -1.39 1.34
C LEU A 45 2.79 -1.60 2.81
N ALA A 46 4.04 -1.90 3.14
CA ALA A 46 4.49 -1.95 4.51
C ALA A 46 5.66 -0.99 4.75
N PHE A 47 5.60 -0.26 5.85
CA PHE A 47 6.56 0.77 6.24
C PHE A 47 7.12 0.47 7.63
N ASP A 48 8.36 0.00 7.66
CA ASP A 48 9.19 -0.10 8.85
C ASP A 48 10.01 1.21 8.95
N VAL A 49 9.51 2.15 9.75
CA VAL A 49 10.00 3.54 9.78
C VAL A 49 11.27 3.72 10.61
N ASP A 50 11.53 2.83 11.58
CA ASP A 50 12.72 2.88 12.45
C ASP A 50 13.73 1.76 12.16
N ARG A 51 13.39 0.85 11.25
CA ARG A 51 14.20 -0.29 10.78
C ARG A 51 14.50 -1.28 11.90
N ASP A 52 13.53 -1.52 12.78
CA ASP A 52 13.61 -2.55 13.80
C ASP A 52 13.30 -3.96 13.26
N TYR A 53 12.74 -4.06 12.04
CA TYR A 53 12.31 -5.29 11.37
C TYR A 53 11.35 -6.15 12.21
N SER A 54 10.68 -5.53 13.18
CA SER A 54 9.84 -6.16 14.19
C SER A 54 8.44 -5.57 14.19
N THR A 55 8.31 -4.28 13.87
CA THR A 55 7.03 -3.58 13.74
C THR A 55 6.99 -2.73 12.47
N TRP A 56 5.81 -2.60 11.87
CA TRP A 56 5.62 -1.79 10.67
C TRP A 56 4.16 -1.43 10.48
N TYR A 57 3.93 -0.34 9.75
CA TYR A 57 2.60 0.04 9.28
C TYR A 57 2.26 -0.73 8.01
N GLU A 58 1.03 -1.20 7.89
CA GLU A 58 0.51 -1.85 6.69
C GLU A 58 -0.67 -1.07 6.14
N LEU A 59 -0.65 -0.80 4.83
CA LEU A 59 -1.75 -0.18 4.10
C LEU A 59 -2.02 -0.97 2.82
N GLU A 60 -3.26 -1.41 2.63
CA GLU A 60 -3.70 -2.18 1.46
C GLU A 60 -4.74 -1.41 0.65
N VAL A 61 -4.63 -1.43 -0.68
CA VAL A 61 -5.62 -0.89 -1.61
C VAL A 61 -5.92 -1.91 -2.70
N ASP A 62 -7.19 -2.26 -2.86
CA ASP A 62 -7.62 -3.15 -3.94
C ASP A 62 -8.00 -2.42 -5.23
N HIS A 63 -8.21 -3.19 -6.31
CA HIS A 63 -8.60 -2.64 -7.61
C HIS A 63 -9.96 -1.91 -7.63
N ARG A 64 -10.78 -2.04 -6.57
CA ARG A 64 -12.04 -1.30 -6.37
C ARG A 64 -11.78 0.02 -5.65
N GLY A 65 -10.64 0.19 -5.01
CA GLY A 65 -10.28 1.33 -4.18
C GLY A 65 -10.75 1.20 -2.73
N GLN A 66 -11.09 -0.03 -2.29
CA GLN A 66 -11.33 -0.37 -0.90
C GLN A 66 -9.98 -0.51 -0.17
N THR A 67 -9.99 -0.20 1.12
CA THR A 67 -8.78 -0.02 1.94
C THR A 67 -8.83 -0.91 3.17
N ALA A 68 -7.67 -1.36 3.61
CA ALA A 68 -7.45 -1.95 4.93
C ALA A 68 -6.12 -1.48 5.48
N ASP A 69 -6.04 -1.26 6.79
CA ASP A 69 -4.82 -0.77 7.44
C ASP A 69 -4.62 -1.40 8.81
N ARG A 70 -3.36 -1.47 9.25
CA ARG A 70 -2.98 -1.90 10.60
C ARG A 70 -1.56 -1.48 10.94
N CYS A 71 -1.30 -1.27 12.23
CA CYS A 71 0.04 -1.10 12.74
C CYS A 71 0.49 -2.44 13.34
N TRP A 72 1.32 -3.19 12.63
CA TRP A 72 1.72 -4.54 13.02
C TRP A 72 0.48 -5.44 13.31
N GLU A 73 0.33 -5.94 14.53
CA GLU A 73 -0.81 -6.73 14.98
C GLU A 73 -2.03 -5.87 15.38
N ASP A 74 -1.87 -4.55 15.50
CA ASP A 74 -2.92 -3.62 15.90
C ASP A 74 -3.78 -3.19 14.71
N ARG A 75 -4.94 -3.84 14.57
CA ARG A 75 -6.00 -3.48 13.61
C ARG A 75 -6.89 -2.32 14.07
N SER A 76 -6.66 -1.77 15.26
CA SER A 76 -7.40 -0.59 15.73
C SER A 76 -6.75 0.73 15.30
N TRP A 77 -5.52 0.67 14.76
CA TRP A 77 -4.88 1.79 14.11
C TRP A 77 -5.69 2.16 12.86
N ASN A 78 -6.33 3.33 12.91
CA ASN A 78 -7.24 3.84 11.89
C ASN A 78 -6.72 5.19 11.39
N PRO A 79 -5.67 5.18 10.54
CA PRO A 79 -5.03 6.40 10.09
C PRO A 79 -5.96 7.18 9.15
N LYS A 80 -5.77 8.49 9.09
CA LYS A 80 -6.40 9.31 8.04
C LYS A 80 -5.46 9.40 6.85
N TRP A 81 -5.77 8.68 5.79
CA TRP A 81 -5.02 8.69 4.54
C TRP A 81 -5.96 8.83 3.34
N TYR A 82 -5.44 9.40 2.27
CA TYR A 82 -6.22 9.71 1.08
C TYR A 82 -5.85 8.76 -0.03
N VAL A 83 -6.87 8.19 -0.67
CA VAL A 83 -6.71 7.27 -1.79
C VAL A 83 -7.51 7.81 -2.98
N ALA A 84 -6.85 7.96 -4.13
CA ALA A 84 -7.49 8.13 -5.43
C ALA A 84 -7.30 6.85 -6.25
N ARG A 85 -8.33 6.44 -6.97
CA ARG A 85 -8.33 5.23 -7.79
C ARG A 85 -8.87 5.57 -9.17
N ASP A 86 -8.20 5.07 -10.20
CA ASP A 86 -8.70 5.07 -11.58
C ASP A 86 -8.65 3.66 -12.18
N ALA A 87 -9.61 3.33 -13.04
CA ALA A 87 -9.74 2.01 -13.62
C ALA A 87 -10.00 2.09 -15.12
N HIS A 88 -9.28 1.28 -15.88
CA HIS A 88 -9.47 1.08 -17.31
C HIS A 88 -9.64 -0.41 -17.63
N ALA A 89 -9.90 -0.70 -18.90
CA ALA A 89 -10.09 -2.06 -19.40
C ALA A 89 -8.88 -2.99 -19.19
N ASP A 90 -7.66 -2.44 -19.29
CA ASP A 90 -6.40 -3.20 -19.27
C ASP A 90 -5.55 -2.96 -18.02
N ARG A 91 -5.87 -1.94 -17.23
CA ARG A 91 -5.10 -1.52 -16.05
C ARG A 91 -5.98 -0.87 -15.00
N TRP A 92 -5.46 -0.78 -13.78
CA TRP A 92 -5.99 0.09 -12.74
C TRP A 92 -4.84 0.88 -12.11
N GLN A 93 -5.17 2.00 -11.49
CA GLN A 93 -4.22 2.96 -10.96
C GLN A 93 -4.67 3.37 -9.56
N MET A 94 -3.70 3.61 -8.69
CA MET A 94 -3.92 4.16 -7.35
C MET A 94 -2.90 5.26 -7.07
N GLU A 95 -3.35 6.28 -6.36
CA GLU A 95 -2.53 7.34 -5.78
C GLU A 95 -2.90 7.49 -4.32
N LEU A 96 -1.89 7.56 -3.46
CA LEU A 96 -2.02 7.70 -2.02
C LEU A 96 -1.35 8.98 -1.56
N ALA A 97 -1.97 9.64 -0.60
CA ALA A 97 -1.34 10.66 0.23
C ALA A 97 -1.50 10.25 1.70
N ILE A 98 -0.38 9.96 2.35
CA ILE A 98 -0.33 9.51 3.75
C ILE A 98 0.30 10.65 4.55
N PRO A 99 -0.44 11.31 5.46
CA PRO A 99 0.13 12.35 6.29
C PRO A 99 1.25 11.79 7.17
N TRP A 100 2.31 12.56 7.36
CA TRP A 100 3.41 12.14 8.25
C TRP A 100 2.92 11.77 9.64
N ALA A 101 2.01 12.56 10.20
CA ALA A 101 1.48 12.37 11.55
C ALA A 101 0.84 11.00 11.81
N GLU A 102 0.48 10.26 10.76
CA GLU A 102 -0.05 8.88 10.87
C GLU A 102 1.07 7.83 11.00
N LEU A 103 2.27 8.12 10.51
CA LEU A 103 3.42 7.19 10.47
C LEU A 103 4.52 7.58 11.47
N THR A 104 4.84 8.87 11.55
CA THR A 104 5.95 9.42 12.34
C THR A 104 5.60 10.80 12.91
N PRO A 105 6.16 11.21 14.06
CA PRO A 105 5.90 12.54 14.63
C PRO A 105 6.36 13.73 13.77
N ALA A 106 7.28 13.50 12.83
CA ALA A 106 7.82 14.50 11.91
C ALA A 106 8.18 13.85 10.57
N ALA A 107 8.25 14.66 9.52
CA ALA A 107 8.71 14.24 8.20
C ALA A 107 10.16 13.69 8.26
N PRO A 108 10.50 12.65 7.49
CA PRO A 108 11.85 12.09 7.45
C PRO A 108 12.91 13.10 7.04
N HIS A 109 14.09 12.98 7.64
CA HIS A 109 15.22 13.78 7.22
C HIS A 109 15.77 13.32 5.87
N VAL A 110 16.41 14.25 5.14
CA VAL A 110 17.17 13.90 3.94
C VAL A 110 18.20 12.81 4.27
N ARG A 111 18.23 11.74 3.46
CA ARG A 111 19.03 10.51 3.64
C ARG A 111 18.60 9.59 4.77
N GLU A 112 17.51 9.88 5.47
CA GLU A 112 16.85 8.88 6.29
C GLU A 112 16.46 7.67 5.43
N VAL A 113 16.45 6.49 6.05
CA VAL A 113 16.20 5.22 5.37
C VAL A 113 15.12 4.46 6.13
N TRP A 114 14.07 4.08 5.43
CA TRP A 114 13.01 3.20 5.92
C TRP A 114 13.12 1.82 5.29
N GLY A 115 12.64 0.81 6.02
CA GLY A 115 12.28 -0.47 5.45
C GLY A 115 10.95 -0.34 4.72
N VAL A 116 10.88 -0.73 3.44
CA VAL A 116 9.63 -0.72 2.68
C VAL A 116 9.42 -2.06 1.96
N SER A 117 8.21 -2.61 2.09
CA SER A 117 7.74 -3.72 1.26
C SER A 117 6.58 -3.28 0.39
N VAL A 118 6.58 -3.70 -0.87
CA VAL A 118 5.52 -3.42 -1.84
C VAL A 118 5.16 -4.72 -2.51
N VAL A 119 3.95 -5.22 -2.27
CA VAL A 119 3.50 -6.52 -2.75
C VAL A 119 2.13 -6.39 -3.41
N ARG A 120 2.03 -6.88 -4.64
CA ARG A 120 0.74 -7.14 -5.29
C ARG A 120 0.27 -8.54 -4.95
N THR A 121 -0.94 -8.66 -4.44
CA THR A 121 -1.63 -9.95 -4.30
C THR A 121 -2.60 -10.13 -5.46
N LEU A 122 -2.35 -11.15 -6.27
CA LEU A 122 -3.27 -11.61 -7.31
C LEU A 122 -4.06 -12.82 -6.80
N PRO A 123 -5.39 -12.72 -6.64
CA PRO A 123 -6.22 -13.84 -6.25
C PRO A 123 -5.94 -15.04 -7.15
N TYR A 124 -5.62 -16.18 -6.53
CA TYR A 124 -5.35 -17.46 -7.20
C TYR A 124 -4.12 -17.51 -8.13
N ALA A 125 -3.34 -16.42 -8.25
CA ALA A 125 -2.11 -16.41 -9.05
C ALA A 125 -0.82 -16.15 -8.24
N GLY A 126 -0.94 -15.64 -7.01
CA GLY A 126 0.17 -15.49 -6.07
C GLY A 126 0.56 -14.03 -5.80
N TYR A 127 1.82 -13.82 -5.42
CA TYR A 127 2.36 -12.54 -4.98
C TYR A 127 3.45 -12.04 -5.92
N HIS A 128 3.42 -10.76 -6.27
CA HIS A 128 4.48 -10.09 -7.02
C HIS A 128 5.02 -8.92 -6.17
N GLY A 129 6.30 -8.91 -5.87
CA GLY A 129 6.92 -7.93 -4.99
C GLY A 129 7.91 -7.02 -5.69
N TRP A 130 8.18 -5.86 -5.09
CA TRP A 130 9.37 -5.07 -5.42
C TRP A 130 10.66 -5.78 -4.96
N THR A 131 10.55 -6.55 -3.88
CA THR A 131 11.62 -7.32 -3.23
C THR A 131 11.23 -8.78 -3.08
N ASP A 132 12.24 -9.65 -2.96
CA ASP A 132 12.07 -11.06 -2.64
C ASP A 132 12.41 -11.31 -1.15
N PRO A 133 11.65 -12.16 -0.43
CA PRO A 133 10.47 -12.89 -0.93
C PRO A 133 9.24 -11.97 -1.06
N ALA A 134 8.52 -12.10 -2.17
CA ALA A 134 7.22 -11.44 -2.36
C ALA A 134 6.13 -12.19 -1.57
N VAL A 135 5.84 -11.74 -0.36
CA VAL A 135 4.84 -12.36 0.54
C VAL A 135 3.97 -11.30 1.22
N TRP A 136 2.71 -11.65 1.47
CA TRP A 136 1.80 -10.81 2.25
C TRP A 136 1.01 -11.65 3.29
N PRO A 137 0.94 -11.24 4.58
CA PRO A 137 1.68 -10.13 5.20
C PRO A 137 3.21 -10.25 5.03
N PRO A 138 3.94 -9.12 5.04
CA PRO A 138 5.39 -9.15 4.86
C PRO A 138 6.08 -9.85 6.03
N SER A 139 7.30 -10.32 5.80
CA SER A 139 8.24 -10.74 6.84
C SER A 139 9.44 -9.80 6.87
N TRP A 140 10.23 -9.82 7.94
CA TRP A 140 11.43 -8.98 8.08
C TRP A 140 12.39 -9.06 6.88
N GLU A 141 12.52 -10.24 6.26
CA GLU A 141 13.37 -10.49 5.09
C GLU A 141 12.82 -9.90 3.78
N SER A 142 11.53 -9.55 3.74
CA SER A 142 10.85 -9.03 2.55
C SER A 142 11.03 -7.52 2.35
N PHE A 143 11.65 -6.81 3.29
CA PHE A 143 11.79 -5.35 3.24
C PHE A 143 12.98 -4.90 2.38
N GLY A 144 12.71 -4.02 1.43
CA GLY A 144 13.72 -3.21 0.74
C GLY A 144 14.02 -1.92 1.50
N LEU A 145 14.93 -1.11 0.96
CA LEU A 145 15.33 0.17 1.58
C LEU A 145 14.88 1.36 0.73
N LEU A 146 14.06 2.23 1.31
CA LEU A 146 13.69 3.52 0.74
C LEU A 146 14.53 4.61 1.39
N ARG A 147 15.24 5.42 0.59
CA ARG A 147 16.06 6.55 1.08
C ARG A 147 15.48 7.88 0.62
N PHE A 148 15.19 8.78 1.57
CA PHE A 148 14.69 10.13 1.30
C PHE A 148 15.79 11.02 0.69
N GLN A 149 15.46 11.88 -0.28
CA GLN A 149 16.41 12.68 -1.07
C GLN A 149 16.13 14.17 -0.99
#